data_AF-A0A4Q2SEI1-F1
#
_entry.id   AF-A0A4Q2SEI1-F1
#
_cell.length_a   1.000
_cell.length_b   1.000
_cell.length_c   1.000
_cell.angle_alpha   90.00
_cell.angle_beta   90.00
_cell.angle_gamma   90.00
#
_symmetry.space_group_name_H-M   'P 1'
#
loop_
_entity.id
_entity.type
_entity.pdbx_description
1 polymer ?
#
loop_
_entity_poly.entity_id
_entity_poly.type
_entity_poly.pdbx_seq_one_letter_code
_entity_poly.pdbx_strand_id
1 'polypeptide(L)' 'MTDEEKQAAIEAAQRVVDEVSSYQYSAEDATIADQLDEGLAKAKVSLSDDERTRILAEIDGLKDEKSAAPQVRSATPAE' A
#
# COMPACT_ATOMS: atom_id res chain seq x y z
N MET A 1 -6.56 20.59 0.05
CA MET A 1 -6.18 19.40 0.83
C MET A 1 -5.42 19.85 2.07
N THR A 2 -5.98 19.59 3.24
CA THR A 2 -5.38 19.92 4.53
C THR A 2 -4.33 18.89 4.92
N ASP A 3 -3.52 19.21 5.94
CA ASP A 3 -2.55 18.28 6.51
C ASP A 3 -3.25 17.06 7.16
N GLU A 4 -4.43 17.28 7.72
CA GLU A 4 -5.27 16.25 8.34
C GLU A 4 -5.82 15.26 7.30
N GLU A 5 -6.26 15.74 6.13
CA GLU A 5 -6.68 14.89 5.02
C GLU A 5 -5.52 14.07 4.44
N LYS A 6 -4.30 14.66 4.41
CA LYS A 6 -3.08 13.95 4.02
C LYS A 6 -2.73 12.84 4.99
N GLN A 7 -2.73 13.15 6.29
CA GLN A 7 -2.46 12.14 7.31
C GLN A 7 -3.48 11.01 7.26
N ALA A 8 -4.77 11.34 7.18
CA ALA A 8 -5.82 10.33 7.08
C ALA A 8 -5.63 9.44 5.83
N ALA A 9 -5.25 10.03 4.70
CA ALA A 9 -4.96 9.26 3.49
C ALA A 9 -3.75 8.34 3.64
N ILE A 10 -2.68 8.81 4.30
CA ILE A 10 -1.48 8.02 4.58
C ILE A 10 -1.81 6.87 5.53
N GLU A 11 -2.55 7.12 6.61
CA GLU A 11 -2.96 6.10 7.58
C GLU A 11 -3.87 5.04 6.95
N ALA A 12 -4.78 5.47 6.07
CA ALA A 12 -5.66 4.58 5.32
C ALA A 12 -4.85 3.71 4.34
N ALA A 13 -3.96 4.31 3.56
CA ALA A 13 -3.07 3.59 2.67
C ALA A 13 -2.14 2.63 3.43
N GLN A 14 -1.64 3.04 4.61
CA GLN A 14 -0.76 2.20 5.43
C GLN A 14 -1.47 0.93 5.92
N ARG A 15 -2.77 1.02 6.29
CA ARG A 15 -3.56 -0.17 6.64
C ARG A 15 -3.66 -1.15 5.49
N VAL A 16 -3.90 -0.65 4.27
CA VAL A 16 -3.99 -1.50 3.08
C VAL A 16 -2.67 -2.21 2.84
N VAL A 17 -1.55 -1.50 2.91
CA VAL A 17 -0.22 -2.08 2.71
C VAL A 17 0.08 -3.15 3.76
N ASP A 18 -0.27 -2.92 5.02
CA ASP A 18 -0.09 -3.91 6.09
C ASP A 18 -0.93 -5.18 5.85
N GLU A 19 -2.18 -5.00 5.43
CA GLU A 19 -3.09 -6.10 5.10
C GLU A 19 -2.56 -6.94 3.92
N VAL A 20 -2.19 -6.28 2.81
CA VAL A 20 -1.63 -6.94 1.63
C VAL A 20 -0.31 -7.64 1.96
N SER A 21 0.53 -7.02 2.78
CA SER A 21 1.80 -7.61 3.22
C SER A 21 1.58 -8.86 4.09
N SER A 22 0.49 -8.91 4.85
CA SER A 22 0.13 -10.11 5.62
C SER A 22 -0.13 -11.33 4.73
N TYR A 23 -0.71 -11.10 3.55
CA TYR A 23 -1.06 -12.16 2.59
C TYR A 23 0.06 -12.49 1.60
N GLN A 24 1.12 -11.67 1.53
CA GLN A 24 2.19 -11.77 0.52
C GLN A 24 2.86 -13.16 0.49
N TYR A 25 2.94 -13.85 1.64
CA TYR A 25 3.56 -15.19 1.74
C TYR A 25 2.76 -16.29 1.02
N SER A 26 1.48 -16.06 0.77
CA SER A 26 0.58 -17.03 0.12
C SER A 26 0.07 -16.56 -1.25
N ALA A 27 0.41 -15.34 -1.66
CA ALA A 27 -0.09 -14.71 -2.88
C ALA A 27 1.00 -14.57 -3.96
N GLU A 28 0.58 -14.72 -5.22
CA GLU A 28 1.38 -14.39 -6.40
C GLU A 28 1.47 -12.86 -6.57
N ASP A 29 2.54 -12.36 -7.20
CA ASP A 29 2.87 -10.93 -7.23
C ASP A 29 1.84 -10.10 -8.01
N ALA A 30 1.21 -10.68 -9.04
CA ALA A 30 0.07 -10.06 -9.72
C ALA A 30 -1.12 -9.84 -8.76
N THR A 31 -1.41 -10.83 -7.91
CA THR A 31 -2.49 -10.76 -6.93
C THR A 31 -2.19 -9.73 -5.83
N ILE A 32 -0.93 -9.47 -5.52
CA ILE A 32 -0.52 -8.43 -4.56
C ILE A 32 -0.81 -7.03 -5.14
N ALA A 33 -0.47 -6.80 -6.41
CA ALA A 33 -0.74 -5.53 -7.08
C ALA A 33 -2.25 -5.23 -7.16
N ASP A 34 -3.06 -6.21 -7.56
CA ASP A 34 -4.52 -6.07 -7.61
C ASP A 34 -5.13 -5.81 -6.22
N GLN A 35 -4.68 -6.53 -5.17
CA GLN A 35 -5.19 -6.32 -3.81
C GLN A 35 -4.80 -4.95 -3.23
N LEU A 36 -3.59 -4.47 -3.53
CA LEU A 36 -3.18 -3.12 -3.13
C LEU A 36 -4.08 -2.08 -3.79
N ASP A 37 -4.31 -2.18 -5.10
CA ASP A 37 -5.18 -1.25 -5.83
C ASP A 37 -6.63 -1.29 -5.31
N GLU A 38 -7.18 -2.49 -5.12
CA GLU A 38 -8.53 -2.67 -4.60
C GLU A 38 -8.68 -2.10 -3.19
N GLY A 39 -7.70 -2.34 -2.31
CA GLY A 39 -7.70 -1.82 -0.96
C GLY A 39 -7.60 -0.29 -0.92
N LEU A 40 -6.73 0.30 -1.74
CA LEU A 40 -6.60 1.75 -1.87
C LEU A 40 -7.91 2.38 -2.38
N ALA A 41 -8.52 1.79 -3.40
CA ALA A 41 -9.80 2.23 -3.95
C ALA A 41 -10.93 2.14 -2.89
N LYS A 42 -11.03 1.04 -2.14
CA LYS A 42 -12.00 0.88 -1.04
C LYS A 42 -11.80 1.93 0.05
N ALA A 43 -10.54 2.26 0.34
CA ALA A 43 -10.16 3.27 1.31
C ALA A 43 -10.26 4.71 0.77
N LYS A 44 -10.68 4.89 -0.49
CA LYS A 44 -10.76 6.19 -1.19
C LYS A 44 -9.45 6.96 -1.11
N VAL A 45 -8.34 6.25 -1.29
CA VAL A 45 -7.01 6.82 -1.35
C VAL A 45 -6.33 6.34 -2.61
N SER A 46 -5.36 7.13 -3.06
CA SER A 46 -4.52 6.82 -4.20
C SER A 46 -3.08 7.13 -3.84
N LEU A 47 -2.17 6.34 -4.40
CA LEU A 47 -0.74 6.54 -4.31
C LEU A 47 -0.25 7.04 -5.67
N SER A 48 0.77 7.88 -5.67
CA SER A 48 1.50 8.20 -6.90
C SER A 48 2.10 6.91 -7.49
N ASP A 49 2.19 6.81 -8.82
CA ASP A 49 2.77 5.65 -9.50
C ASP A 49 4.16 5.28 -8.98
N ASP A 50 5.01 6.26 -8.67
CA ASP A 50 6.34 6.05 -8.08
C ASP A 50 6.27 5.39 -6.69
N GLU A 51 5.36 5.85 -5.84
CA GLU A 51 5.18 5.33 -4.49
C GLU A 51 4.59 3.92 -4.52
N ARG A 52 3.59 3.71 -5.39
CA ARG A 52 2.98 2.40 -5.64
C ARG A 52 4.02 1.40 -6.11
N THR A 53 4.84 1.78 -7.10
CA THR A 53 5.89 0.91 -7.64
C THR A 53 6.93 0.56 -6.57
N ARG A 54 7.33 1.52 -5.74
CA ARG A 54 8.25 1.26 -4.61
C ARG A 54 7.63 0.27 -3.63
N ILE A 55 6.40 0.51 -3.20
CA ILE A 55 5.70 -0.33 -2.22
C ILE A 55 5.57 -1.75 -2.75
N LEU A 56 5.19 -1.95 -4.02
CA LEU A 56 5.11 -3.28 -4.61
C LEU A 56 6.45 -4.00 -4.64
N ALA A 57 7.53 -3.30 -5.00
CA ALA A 57 8.88 -3.88 -4.98
C ALA A 57 9.35 -4.23 -3.56
N GLU A 58 8.99 -3.40 -2.56
CA GLU A 58 9.28 -3.69 -1.16
C GLU A 58 8.49 -4.91 -0.67
N ILE A 59 7.18 -5.00 -0.95
CA ILE A 59 6.33 -6.16 -0.60
C ILE A 59 6.86 -7.46 -1.22
N ASP A 60 7.28 -7.42 -2.49
CA ASP A 60 7.90 -8.56 -3.18
C ASP A 60 9.19 -9.02 -2.46
N GLY A 61 10.05 -8.07 -2.09
CA GLY A 61 11.27 -8.34 -1.32
C GLY A 61 11.04 -8.93 0.08
N LEU A 62 9.88 -8.65 0.70
CA LEU A 62 9.53 -9.22 2.01
C LEU A 62 9.26 -10.74 1.97
N LYS A 63 9.13 -11.36 0.78
CA LYS A 63 9.07 -12.82 0.69
C LYS A 63 10.36 -13.47 1.17
N ASP A 64 11.50 -12.85 0.90
CA ASP A 64 12.83 -13.35 1.25
C ASP A 64 13.24 -13.00 2.69
N GLU A 65 12.78 -11.86 3.21
CA GLU A 65 13.20 -11.31 4.49
C GLU A 65 12.01 -11.21 5.46
N LYS A 66 12.15 -11.71 6.70
CA LYS A 66 11.15 -11.56 7.80
C LYS A 66 11.11 -10.09 8.28
N SER A 67 10.70 -9.20 7.40
CA SER A 67 10.68 -7.76 7.60
C SER A 67 9.24 -7.24 7.70
N ALA A 68 9.09 -6.07 8.31
CA ALA A 68 7.78 -5.42 8.47
C ALA A 68 7.24 -4.88 7.14
N ALA A 69 5.93 -4.66 7.06
CA ALA A 69 5.28 -4.07 5.90
C ALA A 69 5.91 -2.72 5.50
N PRO A 70 5.99 -2.39 4.19
CA PRO A 70 6.55 -1.13 3.74
C PRO A 70 5.74 0.06 4.28
N GLN A 71 6.44 1.18 4.50
CA GLN A 71 5.83 2.39 5.00
C GLN A 71 5.38 3.29 3.84
N VAL A 72 4.13 3.76 3.89
CA VAL A 72 3.59 4.74 2.95
C VAL A 72 4.14 6.12 3.32
N ARG A 73 4.85 6.76 2.38
CA ARG A 73 5.42 8.10 2.58
C ARG A 73 4.51 9.18 2.06
N SER A 74 3.64 8.87 1.11
CA SER A 74 2.78 9.86 0.45
C SER A 74 1.54 9.19 -0.11
N ALA A 75 0.37 9.71 0.25
CA ALA A 75 -0.92 9.29 -0.29
C ALA A 75 -1.82 10.50 -0.46
N THR A 76 -2.77 10.40 -1.38
CA THR A 76 -3.80 11.40 -1.60
C THR A 76 -5.19 10.77 -1.51
N PRO A 77 -6.18 11.43 -0.92
CA PRO A 77 -7.56 11.00 -1.04
C PRO A 77 -7.96 10.99 -2.52
N ALA A 78 -8.64 9.92 -2.93
CA ALA A 78 -9.25 9.80 -4.24
C ALA A 78 -10.69 10.34 -4.15
N GLU A 79 -11.08 11.16 -5.14
CA GLU A 79 -12.45 11.72 -5.26
C GLU A 79 -13.50 10.64 -5.58
#